data_AF-A0A165TYY6-F1
#
_entry.id   AF-A0A165TYY6-F1
#
_cell.length_a   1.000
_cell.length_b   1.000
_cell.length_c   1.000
_cell.angle_alpha   90.00
_cell.angle_beta   90.00
_cell.angle_gamma   90.00
#
_symmetry.space_group_name_H-M   'P 1'
#
loop_
_entity.id
_entity.type
_entity.pdbx_description
1 polymer ?
#
loop_
_entity_poly.entity_id
_entity_poly.type
_entity_poly.pdbx_seq_one_letter_code
_entity_poly.pdbx_strand_id
1 'polypeptide(L)'
;MPPSGIRSITSAPNLDPTRSAMINSKQINALSTSVGRSNETQPTHSAQHKKRPADPSANLSGSQSKKARKSTKMHGAAKEAKALVLHSTPQDSMRPPSVPSLKSSTELATASGSGTWPSPSKISRLQNRSLVSPTPLSEHAISNIKTPPGRKFKPLVSCKATLPCSAVSTPQPSLEPPESSTSIDSVHVNCAQDLLLASRSHPIPECPRITMPPSLSQRKRVQWWAVILSGVSDAERRQCAQVSRMIRYAIYLSAAVVLHREFPGKRLDAVLQKYPNSLAMTNFWPYLRQRRRERVFWDNVYRRTFLASFLEDGQSISELMWTSPDDEKQVTVALRFVMTRLWFAISLGKLQSNWVRGVVTSAQVVVGDIWVVKVRYGANEVAFYVLEPTCEVIGRLHPNIDGPDASAIPIRADWSAYIDRLRATGQSTSASILSQLRWANYEEYERGISRLWLKRIESEGEVGRAKRIVAERYVLACVVANSVSGQWMSTTQMAQEFAGLSAGTVVSAPRNAQTPVNLYLPAQVHHHVESVHFTTSGPFKHPLHCAVAVIQTPAREYYILRDNGMQIGCEEEGMSEVWMELLGCGPSGVVSQHKIQK
;
A
#
# COMPACT_ATOMS: atom_id res chain seq x y z
N MET A 1 -21.57 -44.48 24.56
CA MET A 1 -20.99 -44.51 25.92
C MET A 1 -19.77 -43.59 25.95
N PRO A 2 -19.68 -42.67 26.92
CA PRO A 2 -20.53 -41.49 27.07
C PRO A 2 -19.84 -40.21 26.53
N PRO A 3 -20.62 -39.13 26.23
CA PRO A 3 -20.08 -37.87 25.74
C PRO A 3 -19.77 -36.91 26.89
N SER A 4 -18.59 -36.28 26.86
CA SER A 4 -18.12 -35.33 27.87
C SER A 4 -18.47 -33.88 27.49
N GLY A 5 -19.49 -33.35 28.15
CA GLY A 5 -19.45 -32.10 28.92
C GLY A 5 -19.16 -30.78 28.19
N ILE A 6 -20.22 -30.13 27.71
CA ILE A 6 -20.26 -28.67 27.53
C ILE A 6 -20.35 -28.03 28.93
N ARG A 7 -19.30 -27.34 29.37
CA ARG A 7 -19.34 -26.50 30.57
C ARG A 7 -19.93 -25.13 30.22
N SER A 8 -21.10 -24.87 30.77
CA SER A 8 -21.72 -23.55 30.87
C SER A 8 -20.88 -22.69 31.83
N ILE A 9 -20.35 -21.56 31.34
CA ILE A 9 -19.70 -20.54 32.18
C ILE A 9 -20.77 -19.55 32.61
N THR A 10 -21.01 -19.52 33.91
CA THR A 10 -21.85 -18.59 34.66
C THR A 10 -21.21 -17.20 34.76
N SER A 11 -22.01 -16.18 34.43
CA SER A 11 -22.10 -14.84 35.03
C SER A 11 -20.81 -14.15 35.52
N ALA A 12 -20.36 -13.15 34.77
CA ALA A 12 -19.49 -12.07 35.26
C ALA A 12 -20.32 -10.96 35.92
N PRO A 13 -19.79 -10.25 36.94
CA PRO A 13 -20.53 -9.23 37.68
C PRO A 13 -20.57 -7.89 36.94
N ASN A 14 -21.70 -7.20 37.09
CA ASN A 14 -21.92 -5.79 36.72
C ASN A 14 -20.76 -4.90 37.22
N LEU A 15 -20.12 -4.18 36.30
CA LEU A 15 -19.26 -3.05 36.60
C LEU A 15 -19.94 -1.76 36.14
N ASP A 16 -20.06 -0.84 37.10
CA ASP A 16 -20.60 0.52 37.01
C ASP A 16 -19.99 1.35 35.87
N PRO A 17 -20.79 2.04 35.04
CA PRO A 17 -20.29 3.00 34.06
C PRO A 17 -20.50 4.43 34.56
N THR A 18 -19.76 4.86 35.58
CA THR A 18 -19.71 6.29 35.97
C THR A 18 -18.32 6.73 36.38
N ARG A 19 -17.47 7.01 35.38
CA ARG A 19 -16.38 7.99 35.50
C ARG A 19 -15.89 8.45 34.11
N SER A 20 -16.73 9.21 33.42
CA SER A 20 -16.28 10.05 32.30
C SER A 20 -15.62 11.30 32.87
N ALA A 21 -14.30 11.40 32.74
CA ALA A 21 -13.59 12.65 32.93
C ALA A 21 -13.84 13.54 31.70
N MET A 22 -14.48 14.68 31.92
CA MET A 22 -14.60 15.75 30.95
C MET A 22 -13.21 16.28 30.57
N ILE A 23 -12.77 16.05 29.34
CA ILE A 23 -11.70 16.84 28.72
C ILE A 23 -12.39 17.99 27.98
N ASN A 24 -12.20 19.19 28.51
CA ASN A 24 -12.82 20.42 28.06
C ASN A 24 -12.02 20.98 26.87
N SER A 25 -12.41 20.66 25.64
CA SER A 25 -11.79 21.20 24.43
C SER A 25 -12.40 22.57 24.07
N LYS A 26 -11.85 23.64 24.64
CA LYS A 26 -12.03 25.01 24.13
C LYS A 26 -10.65 25.65 23.98
N GLN A 27 -10.41 26.16 22.76
CA GLN A 27 -9.26 26.95 22.28
C GLN A 27 -8.29 26.20 21.35
N ILE A 28 -8.74 25.94 20.12
CA ILE A 28 -7.85 26.03 18.96
C ILE A 28 -8.66 26.73 17.87
N ASN A 29 -8.55 28.06 17.83
CA ASN A 29 -8.69 28.88 16.62
C ASN A 29 -8.28 30.32 16.96
N ALA A 30 -7.45 30.88 16.08
CA ALA A 30 -6.87 32.22 16.09
C ALA A 30 -5.73 32.46 17.09
N LEU A 31 -4.50 32.56 16.57
CA LEU A 31 -3.58 33.69 16.75
C LEU A 31 -2.16 33.30 16.30
N SER A 32 -1.64 34.01 15.30
CA SER A 32 -0.23 34.46 15.24
C SER A 32 -0.03 35.43 14.07
N THR A 33 -0.57 36.64 14.23
CA THR A 33 0.02 37.86 13.67
C THR A 33 0.05 38.87 14.81
N SER A 34 1.17 38.93 15.53
CA SER A 34 1.50 40.09 16.36
C SER A 34 3.01 40.22 16.45
N VAL A 35 3.51 41.26 15.81
CA VAL A 35 4.85 41.82 15.94
C VAL A 35 5.05 42.24 17.40
N GLY A 36 6.02 41.63 18.09
CA GLY A 36 6.43 41.94 19.45
C GLY A 36 7.93 42.19 19.49
N ARG A 37 8.28 43.46 19.67
CA ARG A 37 9.63 44.04 19.74
C ARG A 37 10.18 43.86 21.15
N SER A 38 11.34 43.24 21.33
CA SER A 38 12.10 43.34 22.59
C SER A 38 13.59 43.00 22.43
N ASN A 39 14.38 44.04 22.65
CA ASN A 39 15.65 44.12 23.39
C ASN A 39 16.85 43.26 22.96
N GLU A 40 17.68 43.95 22.18
CA GLU A 40 19.14 44.01 22.26
C GLU A 40 19.74 43.62 23.63
N THR A 41 20.55 42.56 23.62
CA THR A 41 21.60 42.33 24.62
C THR A 41 22.88 41.95 23.88
N GLN A 42 23.89 42.82 23.98
CA GLN A 42 25.23 42.65 23.43
C GLN A 42 25.94 41.41 24.01
N PRO A 43 26.78 40.70 23.22
CA PRO A 43 27.83 39.86 23.76
C PRO A 43 29.16 40.61 23.83
N THR A 44 29.71 40.64 25.04
CA THR A 44 31.04 41.12 25.41
C THR A 44 32.16 40.30 24.77
N HIS A 45 33.17 41.02 24.26
CA HIS A 45 34.46 40.51 23.84
C HIS A 45 35.21 39.79 24.97
N SER A 46 35.80 38.63 24.68
CA SER A 46 36.97 38.14 25.43
C SER A 46 37.95 37.46 24.48
N ALA A 47 39.08 38.14 24.28
CA ALA A 47 40.25 37.66 23.57
C ALA A 47 41.00 36.62 24.40
N GLN A 48 41.42 35.51 23.78
CA GLN A 48 42.58 34.75 24.25
C GLN A 48 43.45 34.33 23.06
N HIS A 49 44.61 34.98 22.99
CA HIS A 49 45.77 34.55 22.23
C HIS A 49 46.22 33.16 22.66
N LYS A 50 46.48 32.25 21.70
CA LYS A 50 47.40 31.13 21.95
C LYS A 50 48.31 30.87 20.75
N LYS A 51 49.60 30.92 21.08
CA LYS A 51 50.80 30.79 20.26
C LYS A 51 50.82 29.51 19.42
N ARG A 52 51.31 29.61 18.19
CA ARG A 52 51.71 28.50 17.32
C ARG A 52 53.22 28.60 17.07
N PRO A 53 54.01 27.53 17.25
CA PRO A 53 55.42 27.54 16.89
C PRO A 53 55.61 27.16 15.41
N ALA A 54 56.75 27.60 14.87
CA ALA A 54 57.17 27.50 13.48
C ALA A 54 57.97 26.22 13.18
N ASP A 55 57.86 25.79 11.91
CA ASP A 55 58.84 25.18 10.98
C ASP A 55 59.55 23.83 11.32
N PRO A 56 60.14 23.09 10.34
CA PRO A 56 60.38 23.44 8.93
C PRO A 56 60.06 22.36 7.85
N SER A 57 59.96 22.85 6.60
CA SER A 57 60.49 22.31 5.32
C SER A 57 60.39 20.81 4.97
N ALA A 58 59.82 20.51 3.79
CA ALA A 58 60.51 19.74 2.73
C ALA A 58 59.79 19.81 1.37
N ASN A 59 60.62 20.05 0.34
CA ASN A 59 60.42 20.07 -1.11
C ASN A 59 59.48 19.02 -1.72
N LEU A 60 58.83 19.35 -2.85
CA LEU A 60 59.13 18.73 -4.17
C LEU A 60 58.22 19.24 -5.32
N SER A 61 58.91 19.72 -6.37
CA SER A 61 58.66 19.57 -7.81
C SER A 61 57.28 19.83 -8.44
N GLY A 62 57.22 20.99 -9.10
CA GLY A 62 56.77 21.26 -10.48
C GLY A 62 55.89 20.29 -11.28
N SER A 63 54.88 20.85 -11.95
CA SER A 63 54.79 20.77 -13.42
C SER A 63 53.94 21.93 -13.97
N GLN A 64 54.45 22.52 -15.05
CA GLN A 64 53.79 23.54 -15.85
C GLN A 64 52.79 22.87 -16.82
N SER A 65 51.63 23.47 -17.03
CA SER A 65 50.95 23.37 -18.33
C SER A 65 50.07 24.60 -18.58
N LYS A 66 50.31 25.20 -19.75
CA LYS A 66 49.67 26.38 -20.34
C LYS A 66 48.47 25.96 -21.19
N LYS A 67 47.65 26.98 -21.54
CA LYS A 67 46.62 27.08 -22.62
C LYS A 67 45.20 26.73 -22.18
N ALA A 68 44.14 27.44 -22.58
CA ALA A 68 44.01 28.65 -23.40
C ALA A 68 42.62 29.28 -23.16
N ARG A 69 42.58 30.60 -23.28
CA ARG A 69 41.40 31.46 -23.46
C ARG A 69 40.48 30.93 -24.57
N LYS A 70 39.16 30.98 -24.34
CA LYS A 70 38.21 31.47 -25.35
C LYS A 70 37.09 32.25 -24.68
N SER A 71 37.16 33.56 -24.93
CA SER A 71 36.13 34.56 -24.73
C SER A 71 35.03 34.37 -25.77
N THR A 72 33.77 34.51 -25.38
CA THR A 72 32.69 34.86 -26.31
C THR A 72 31.74 35.82 -25.60
N LYS A 73 31.50 36.94 -26.27
CA LYS A 73 30.82 38.15 -25.81
C LYS A 73 29.52 38.28 -26.61
N MET A 74 28.49 38.81 -25.92
CA MET A 74 27.45 39.73 -26.41
C MET A 74 26.30 39.21 -27.30
N HIS A 75 25.06 39.40 -26.84
CA HIS A 75 24.14 40.52 -27.14
C HIS A 75 22.82 40.26 -26.37
N GLY A 76 22.30 41.20 -25.55
CA GLY A 76 21.43 42.31 -25.97
C GLY A 76 19.95 41.88 -25.82
N ALA A 77 18.96 42.65 -25.40
CA ALA A 77 18.85 44.01 -24.92
C ALA A 77 17.50 44.10 -24.15
N ALA A 78 17.41 45.09 -23.27
CA ALA A 78 16.20 45.48 -22.56
C ALA A 78 15.11 45.99 -23.50
N LYS A 79 13.82 45.82 -23.13
CA LYS A 79 12.77 46.77 -23.45
C LYS A 79 11.80 46.94 -22.29
N GLU A 80 11.89 48.14 -21.74
CA GLU A 80 11.00 48.85 -20.85
C GLU A 80 9.65 49.12 -21.54
N ALA A 81 8.55 49.03 -20.80
CA ALA A 81 7.29 49.66 -21.17
C ALA A 81 6.59 50.17 -19.89
N LYS A 82 6.67 51.48 -19.70
CA LYS A 82 5.81 52.29 -18.81
C LYS A 82 4.50 52.62 -19.53
N ALA A 83 3.37 52.47 -18.84
CA ALA A 83 2.13 53.21 -19.07
C ALA A 83 1.38 53.25 -17.72
N LEU A 84 1.34 54.39 -17.03
CA LEU A 84 0.31 55.44 -17.08
C LEU A 84 -1.03 55.05 -16.41
N VAL A 85 -1.13 55.53 -15.16
CA VAL A 85 -2.30 56.03 -14.40
C VAL A 85 -3.63 56.13 -15.16
N LEU A 86 -4.69 55.58 -14.57
CA LEU A 86 -6.00 56.26 -14.52
C LEU A 86 -6.82 55.84 -13.29
N HIS A 87 -7.32 56.85 -12.59
CA HIS A 87 -8.27 56.78 -11.47
C HIS A 87 -9.63 56.20 -11.91
N SER A 88 -10.22 55.35 -11.06
CA SER A 88 -11.68 55.34 -10.83
C SER A 88 -12.02 54.57 -9.56
N THR A 89 -12.38 55.30 -8.52
CA THR A 89 -13.29 54.86 -7.44
C THR A 89 -14.68 54.61 -8.03
N PRO A 90 -15.42 53.60 -7.51
CA PRO A 90 -16.63 53.97 -6.80
C PRO A 90 -16.87 53.16 -5.51
N GLN A 91 -17.41 53.88 -4.52
CA GLN A 91 -18.18 53.35 -3.41
C GLN A 91 -19.47 52.70 -3.93
N ASP A 92 -19.85 51.56 -3.38
CA ASP A 92 -21.17 51.26 -2.80
C ASP A 92 -21.20 49.79 -2.38
N SER A 93 -21.34 49.48 -1.09
CA SER A 93 -22.63 49.28 -0.41
C SER A 93 -23.43 48.13 -1.03
N MET A 94 -23.47 46.97 -0.35
CA MET A 94 -24.71 46.34 0.12
C MET A 94 -24.47 44.96 0.76
N ARG A 95 -25.33 44.69 1.74
CA ARG A 95 -25.42 43.58 2.71
C ARG A 95 -25.40 42.15 2.13
N PRO A 96 -25.08 41.15 2.96
CA PRO A 96 -25.22 39.73 2.63
C PRO A 96 -26.68 39.26 2.70
N PRO A 97 -27.13 38.31 1.86
CA PRO A 97 -28.42 37.68 2.01
C PRO A 97 -28.39 36.58 3.07
N SER A 98 -29.52 36.53 3.75
CA SER A 98 -29.90 35.70 4.89
C SER A 98 -30.02 34.21 4.55
N VAL A 99 -29.63 33.40 5.53
CA VAL A 99 -29.83 31.94 5.61
C VAL A 99 -31.33 31.62 5.81
N PRO A 100 -31.94 30.70 5.06
CA PRO A 100 -33.19 30.08 5.49
C PRO A 100 -32.90 28.88 6.40
N SER A 101 -33.27 29.08 7.67
CA SER A 101 -33.51 28.02 8.65
C SER A 101 -34.58 27.06 8.12
N LEU A 102 -34.23 25.77 7.98
CA LEU A 102 -35.20 24.71 7.71
C LEU A 102 -35.37 23.85 8.97
N LYS A 103 -36.63 23.79 9.36
CA LYS A 103 -37.17 23.18 10.56
C LYS A 103 -37.11 21.66 10.47
N SER A 104 -36.80 21.08 11.63
CA SER A 104 -37.10 19.72 12.04
C SER A 104 -38.52 19.29 11.68
N SER A 105 -38.66 18.08 11.13
CA SER A 105 -39.86 17.27 11.33
C SER A 105 -39.46 15.81 11.41
N THR A 106 -39.66 15.31 12.61
CA THR A 106 -39.51 13.94 13.08
C THR A 106 -40.79 13.19 12.70
N GLU A 107 -40.72 12.13 11.92
CA GLU A 107 -41.78 11.12 11.92
C GLU A 107 -41.17 9.71 11.94
N LEU A 108 -41.48 9.02 13.04
CA LEU A 108 -41.28 7.59 13.23
C LEU A 108 -42.24 6.82 12.31
N ALA A 109 -41.72 5.83 11.61
CA ALA A 109 -42.51 4.72 11.11
C ALA A 109 -41.82 3.40 11.49
N THR A 110 -42.38 2.77 12.52
CA THR A 110 -42.15 1.37 12.89
C THR A 110 -42.80 0.45 11.87
N ALA A 111 -42.00 -0.39 11.20
CA ALA A 111 -42.50 -1.51 10.40
C ALA A 111 -41.68 -2.77 10.71
N SER A 112 -42.29 -3.64 11.52
CA SER A 112 -41.86 -5.01 11.77
C SER A 112 -42.11 -5.87 10.52
N GLY A 113 -41.05 -6.42 9.94
CA GLY A 113 -41.11 -7.32 8.79
C GLY A 113 -40.29 -8.58 9.04
N SER A 114 -40.96 -9.60 9.58
CA SER A 114 -40.53 -11.00 9.56
C SER A 114 -40.53 -11.51 8.12
N GLY A 115 -39.45 -12.16 7.67
CA GLY A 115 -39.41 -12.73 6.32
C GLY A 115 -38.11 -13.44 5.93
N THR A 116 -38.08 -14.74 6.20
CA THR A 116 -37.59 -15.83 5.31
C THR A 116 -36.20 -15.75 4.66
N TRP A 117 -35.36 -16.72 5.05
CA TRP A 117 -34.09 -17.09 4.41
C TRP A 117 -34.31 -17.63 2.97
N PRO A 118 -33.54 -17.17 1.96
CA PRO A 118 -33.53 -17.80 0.66
C PRO A 118 -32.59 -19.01 0.63
N SER A 119 -33.16 -20.13 0.19
CA SER A 119 -32.51 -21.40 -0.13
C SER A 119 -31.52 -21.27 -1.31
N PRO A 120 -30.37 -21.99 -1.31
CA PRO A 120 -29.39 -21.89 -2.39
C PRO A 120 -29.78 -22.77 -3.59
N SER A 121 -30.32 -22.15 -4.64
CA SER A 121 -30.57 -22.81 -5.92
C SER A 121 -29.36 -22.77 -6.87
N LYS A 122 -28.92 -23.98 -7.23
CA LYS A 122 -28.47 -24.42 -8.57
C LYS A 122 -27.21 -23.76 -9.16
N ILE A 123 -26.08 -24.44 -8.95
CA ILE A 123 -24.89 -24.35 -9.82
C ILE A 123 -25.26 -24.91 -11.20
N SER A 124 -25.36 -24.03 -12.19
CA SER A 124 -25.61 -24.37 -13.59
C SER A 124 -24.42 -25.10 -14.21
N ARG A 125 -24.71 -26.26 -14.82
CA ARG A 125 -23.83 -27.05 -15.68
C ARG A 125 -23.38 -26.23 -16.89
N LEU A 126 -22.08 -25.99 -17.02
CA LEU A 126 -21.44 -25.71 -18.31
C LEU A 126 -21.24 -27.04 -19.07
N GLN A 127 -22.17 -27.36 -19.96
CA GLN A 127 -21.97 -28.30 -21.07
C GLN A 127 -22.49 -27.64 -22.35
N ASN A 128 -21.64 -26.85 -23.00
CA ASN A 128 -21.85 -26.49 -24.41
C ASN A 128 -21.19 -27.55 -25.29
N ARG A 129 -22.01 -28.46 -25.79
CA ARG A 129 -21.66 -29.38 -26.88
C ARG A 129 -22.49 -28.94 -28.07
N SER A 130 -21.86 -28.19 -28.98
CA SER A 130 -22.50 -27.80 -30.24
C SER A 130 -22.66 -29.03 -31.12
N LEU A 131 -23.91 -29.39 -31.37
CA LEU A 131 -24.37 -30.39 -32.33
C LEU A 131 -24.33 -29.74 -33.72
N VAL A 132 -23.50 -30.28 -34.62
CA VAL A 132 -23.64 -30.07 -36.05
C VAL A 132 -24.26 -31.33 -36.63
N SER A 133 -25.45 -31.17 -37.20
CA SER A 133 -26.22 -32.19 -37.90
C SER A 133 -25.57 -32.52 -39.26
N PRO A 134 -25.68 -33.77 -39.76
CA PRO A 134 -25.07 -34.18 -41.02
C PRO A 134 -26.04 -33.99 -42.21
N THR A 135 -25.51 -33.53 -43.34
CA THR A 135 -26.17 -33.57 -44.66
C THR A 135 -25.73 -34.84 -45.42
N PRO A 136 -26.60 -35.50 -46.20
CA PRO A 136 -26.31 -36.77 -46.85
C PRO A 136 -25.79 -36.57 -48.28
N LEU A 137 -24.71 -37.24 -48.67
CA LEU A 137 -24.34 -37.38 -50.08
C LEU A 137 -23.73 -38.76 -50.39
N SER A 138 -24.41 -39.39 -51.35
CA SER A 138 -23.92 -40.22 -52.45
C SER A 138 -23.21 -41.54 -52.16
N GLU A 139 -23.94 -42.63 -52.44
CA GLU A 139 -23.41 -43.87 -52.99
C GLU A 139 -22.55 -43.58 -54.22
N HIS A 140 -21.36 -44.18 -54.30
CA HIS A 140 -20.84 -44.90 -55.47
C HIS A 140 -19.48 -45.56 -55.18
N ALA A 141 -19.29 -46.70 -55.82
CA ALA A 141 -18.04 -47.42 -56.11
C ALA A 141 -17.35 -48.20 -54.97
N ILE A 142 -17.75 -49.47 -54.90
CA ILE A 142 -16.98 -50.60 -54.37
C ILE A 142 -15.67 -50.71 -55.17
N SER A 143 -14.53 -50.56 -54.51
CA SER A 143 -13.25 -51.09 -55.02
C SER A 143 -12.39 -51.62 -53.88
N ASN A 144 -12.01 -52.89 -54.03
CA ASN A 144 -11.20 -53.71 -53.13
C ASN A 144 -9.94 -53.00 -52.59
N ILE A 145 -9.89 -52.79 -51.27
CA ILE A 145 -8.64 -52.46 -50.56
C ILE A 145 -8.23 -53.66 -49.71
N LYS A 146 -7.11 -54.27 -50.08
CA LYS A 146 -6.42 -55.32 -49.33
C LYS A 146 -6.05 -54.82 -47.94
N THR A 147 -6.56 -55.50 -46.91
CA THR A 147 -6.17 -55.33 -45.51
C THR A 147 -4.68 -55.66 -45.31
N PRO A 148 -3.87 -54.77 -44.71
CA PRO A 148 -2.51 -55.11 -44.31
C PRO A 148 -2.52 -56.08 -43.11
N PRO A 149 -1.57 -57.02 -43.04
CA PRO A 149 -1.53 -58.03 -41.99
C PRO A 149 -1.29 -57.40 -40.61
N GLY A 150 -2.08 -57.86 -39.63
CA GLY A 150 -2.07 -57.38 -38.25
C GLY A 150 -0.68 -57.41 -37.63
N ARG A 151 -0.23 -56.24 -37.13
CA ARG A 151 0.96 -56.12 -36.30
C ARG A 151 0.71 -56.79 -34.95
N LYS A 152 1.30 -57.96 -34.75
CA LYS A 152 1.36 -58.66 -33.46
C LYS A 152 1.99 -57.75 -32.40
N PHE A 153 1.36 -57.68 -31.24
CA PHE A 153 1.83 -56.97 -30.07
C PHE A 153 3.21 -57.52 -29.66
N LYS A 154 4.26 -56.69 -29.68
CA LYS A 154 5.57 -57.05 -29.14
C LYS A 154 5.50 -56.96 -27.61
N PRO A 155 5.72 -58.03 -26.85
CA PRO A 155 5.83 -57.95 -25.41
C PRO A 155 7.02 -57.06 -25.05
N LEU A 156 6.80 -56.12 -24.13
CA LEU A 156 7.85 -55.27 -23.58
C LEU A 156 8.83 -56.15 -22.79
N VAL A 157 9.98 -56.44 -23.41
CA VAL A 157 11.11 -57.05 -22.72
C VAL A 157 11.61 -56.03 -21.70
N SER A 158 11.49 -56.37 -20.43
CA SER A 158 12.10 -55.61 -19.33
C SER A 158 13.62 -55.71 -19.47
N CYS A 159 14.27 -54.66 -19.99
CA CYS A 159 15.71 -54.52 -19.86
C CYS A 159 16.04 -54.34 -18.37
N LYS A 160 16.59 -55.39 -17.75
CA LYS A 160 17.32 -55.27 -16.48
C LYS A 160 18.52 -54.36 -16.76
N ALA A 161 18.46 -53.11 -16.31
CA ALA A 161 19.62 -52.25 -16.24
C ALA A 161 20.52 -52.76 -15.11
N THR A 162 21.63 -53.38 -15.49
CA THR A 162 22.73 -53.68 -14.59
C THR A 162 23.39 -52.36 -14.21
N LEU A 163 23.20 -51.92 -12.96
CA LEU A 163 23.92 -50.78 -12.40
C LEU A 163 25.40 -51.17 -12.21
N PRO A 164 26.36 -50.32 -12.60
CA PRO A 164 27.74 -50.49 -12.21
C PRO A 164 27.87 -50.17 -10.72
N CYS A 165 28.37 -51.16 -9.97
CA CYS A 165 28.72 -51.05 -8.56
C CYS A 165 29.98 -50.18 -8.45
N SER A 166 29.81 -48.89 -8.16
CA SER A 166 30.89 -48.06 -7.61
C SER A 166 30.71 -48.01 -6.11
N ALA A 167 31.65 -48.63 -5.40
CA ALA A 167 31.79 -48.53 -3.96
C ALA A 167 31.97 -47.06 -3.57
N VAL A 168 30.93 -46.47 -3.00
CA VAL A 168 31.01 -45.20 -2.27
C VAL A 168 31.02 -45.57 -0.80
N SER A 169 32.14 -45.26 -0.16
CA SER A 169 32.36 -45.40 1.27
C SER A 169 31.24 -44.71 2.05
N THR A 170 30.55 -45.48 2.88
CA THR A 170 29.53 -45.04 3.82
C THR A 170 30.16 -44.09 4.85
N PRO A 171 29.74 -42.81 4.96
CA PRO A 171 29.95 -42.05 6.18
C PRO A 171 28.98 -42.59 7.23
N GLN A 172 29.56 -43.08 8.31
CA GLN A 172 28.90 -43.50 9.54
C GLN A 172 27.91 -42.41 10.01
N PRO A 173 26.66 -42.76 10.39
CA PRO A 173 25.74 -41.80 10.96
C PRO A 173 26.25 -41.41 12.35
N SER A 174 26.84 -40.22 12.46
CA SER A 174 27.08 -39.63 13.77
C SER A 174 25.71 -39.33 14.40
N LEU A 175 25.50 -39.86 15.60
CA LEU A 175 24.45 -39.46 16.51
C LEU A 175 24.40 -37.93 16.57
N GLU A 176 23.42 -37.32 15.93
CA GLU A 176 23.07 -35.93 16.17
C GLU A 176 22.58 -35.82 17.62
N PRO A 177 23.19 -34.96 18.45
CA PRO A 177 22.69 -34.69 19.78
C PRO A 177 21.30 -34.06 19.66
N PRO A 178 20.42 -34.24 20.66
CA PRO A 178 19.09 -33.68 20.63
C PRO A 178 19.19 -32.17 20.45
N GLU A 179 18.48 -31.63 19.45
CA GLU A 179 18.19 -30.21 19.27
C GLU A 179 17.31 -29.72 20.43
N SER A 180 17.88 -29.71 21.64
CA SER A 180 17.32 -29.12 22.85
C SER A 180 18.02 -27.80 23.09
N SER A 181 17.59 -26.79 22.36
CA SER A 181 17.51 -25.39 22.79
C SER A 181 17.12 -24.57 21.57
N THR A 182 15.82 -24.33 21.42
CA THR A 182 15.37 -23.02 20.92
C THR A 182 15.98 -21.98 21.84
N SER A 183 17.21 -21.53 21.55
CA SER A 183 17.59 -20.20 21.97
C SER A 183 16.54 -19.30 21.33
N ILE A 184 15.78 -18.63 22.18
CA ILE A 184 15.10 -17.42 21.80
C ILE A 184 16.25 -16.44 21.58
N ASP A 185 16.97 -16.62 20.47
CA ASP A 185 17.88 -15.62 19.95
C ASP A 185 17.01 -14.38 19.87
N SER A 186 17.41 -13.40 20.69
CA SER A 186 16.84 -12.07 20.70
C SER A 186 16.58 -11.68 19.26
N VAL A 187 15.31 -11.71 18.86
CA VAL A 187 14.86 -11.19 17.58
C VAL A 187 15.08 -9.70 17.72
N HIS A 188 16.32 -9.26 17.51
CA HIS A 188 16.65 -7.92 17.11
C HIS A 188 15.95 -7.77 15.76
N VAL A 189 14.64 -7.51 15.82
CA VAL A 189 13.89 -6.98 14.71
C VAL A 189 14.70 -5.75 14.32
N ASN A 190 15.40 -5.84 13.18
CA ASN A 190 16.11 -4.71 12.60
C ASN A 190 15.05 -3.67 12.21
N CYS A 191 14.56 -2.94 13.21
CA CYS A 191 13.52 -1.93 13.13
C CYS A 191 13.88 -0.82 12.13
N ALA A 192 15.17 -0.71 11.78
CA ALA A 192 15.69 0.20 10.78
C ALA A 192 15.52 -0.26 9.32
N GLN A 193 15.22 -1.54 9.05
CA GLN A 193 15.21 -2.09 7.68
C GLN A 193 13.81 -2.30 7.11
N ASP A 194 12.82 -2.63 7.95
CA ASP A 194 11.50 -3.00 7.46
C ASP A 194 10.53 -1.82 7.48
N LEU A 195 10.17 -1.32 6.30
CA LEU A 195 8.86 -0.68 6.14
C LEU A 195 7.81 -1.75 6.41
N LEU A 196 7.00 -1.56 7.45
CA LEU A 196 6.06 -2.58 7.93
C LEU A 196 5.15 -3.06 6.80
N LEU A 197 4.77 -2.17 5.89
CA LEU A 197 3.85 -2.45 4.79
C LEU A 197 4.55 -2.58 3.42
N ALA A 198 5.86 -2.84 3.35
CA ALA A 198 6.53 -3.09 2.07
C ALA A 198 5.95 -4.31 1.36
N SER A 199 5.46 -4.11 0.13
CA SER A 199 5.01 -5.20 -0.72
C SER A 199 6.21 -6.07 -1.09
N ARG A 200 6.13 -7.36 -0.79
CA ARG A 200 7.14 -8.36 -1.18
C ARG A 200 6.59 -9.16 -2.34
N SER A 201 7.23 -9.04 -3.51
CA SER A 201 6.90 -9.88 -4.64
C SER A 201 7.35 -11.30 -4.35
N HIS A 202 6.39 -12.21 -4.24
CA HIS A 202 6.71 -13.63 -4.07
C HIS A 202 6.67 -14.30 -5.45
N PRO A 203 7.80 -14.87 -5.93
CA PRO A 203 7.81 -15.55 -7.22
C PRO A 203 6.76 -16.67 -7.24
N ILE A 204 6.06 -16.81 -8.35
CA ILE A 204 5.08 -17.87 -8.53
C ILE A 204 5.84 -19.21 -8.55
N PRO A 205 5.59 -20.13 -7.61
CA PRO A 205 6.25 -21.42 -7.53
C PRO A 205 5.88 -22.23 -8.76
N GLU A 206 6.86 -22.99 -9.24
CA GLU A 206 6.61 -23.95 -10.30
C GLU A 206 5.57 -24.98 -9.83
N CYS A 207 4.55 -25.19 -10.65
CA CYS A 207 3.52 -26.21 -10.40
C CYS A 207 3.86 -27.44 -11.24
N PRO A 208 4.46 -28.50 -10.65
CA PRO A 208 4.94 -29.65 -11.41
C PRO A 208 3.77 -30.46 -11.95
N ARG A 209 4.03 -31.18 -13.05
CA ARG A 209 3.07 -32.15 -13.59
C ARG A 209 2.95 -33.36 -12.66
N ILE A 210 1.73 -33.87 -12.49
CA ILE A 210 1.45 -35.06 -11.71
C ILE A 210 1.94 -36.30 -12.49
N THR A 211 2.94 -37.01 -11.97
CA THR A 211 3.65 -38.10 -12.67
C THR A 211 2.93 -39.45 -12.66
N MET A 212 1.96 -39.65 -11.77
CA MET A 212 1.26 -40.94 -11.59
C MET A 212 -0.26 -40.84 -11.80
N PRO A 213 -0.75 -40.51 -13.01
CA PRO A 213 -2.19 -40.43 -13.25
C PRO A 213 -2.86 -41.81 -13.12
N PRO A 214 -4.09 -41.91 -12.61
CA PRO A 214 -4.84 -43.15 -12.55
C PRO A 214 -5.22 -43.64 -13.96
N SER A 215 -5.76 -44.86 -14.03
CA SER A 215 -6.25 -45.44 -15.28
C SER A 215 -7.32 -44.56 -15.94
N LEU A 216 -7.45 -44.62 -17.27
CA LEU A 216 -8.39 -43.78 -18.03
C LEU A 216 -9.84 -43.95 -17.56
N SER A 217 -10.25 -45.15 -17.16
CA SER A 217 -11.60 -45.42 -16.63
C SER A 217 -11.85 -44.71 -15.30
N GLN A 218 -10.83 -44.58 -14.43
CA GLN A 218 -10.93 -43.90 -13.14
C GLN A 218 -10.94 -42.37 -13.26
N ARG A 219 -10.31 -41.81 -14.30
CA ARG A 219 -10.20 -40.34 -14.48
C ARG A 219 -11.55 -39.62 -14.54
N LYS A 220 -12.62 -40.29 -14.97
CA LYS A 220 -13.98 -39.71 -14.98
C LYS A 220 -14.48 -39.35 -13.57
N ARG A 221 -14.07 -40.11 -12.55
CA ARG A 221 -14.50 -39.90 -11.14
C ARG A 221 -13.58 -38.98 -10.36
N VAL A 222 -12.34 -38.79 -10.83
CA VAL A 222 -11.31 -38.01 -10.15
C VAL A 222 -11.77 -36.57 -9.87
N GLN A 223 -12.39 -35.90 -10.85
CA GLN A 223 -12.81 -34.50 -10.69
C GLN A 223 -13.86 -34.34 -9.59
N TRP A 224 -14.81 -35.27 -9.51
CA TRP A 224 -15.82 -35.28 -8.46
C TRP A 224 -15.19 -35.50 -7.08
N TRP A 225 -14.25 -36.44 -6.97
CA TRP A 225 -13.48 -36.64 -5.74
C TRP A 225 -12.64 -35.42 -5.37
N ALA A 226 -12.05 -34.71 -6.34
CA ALA A 226 -11.27 -33.50 -6.07
C ALA A 226 -12.14 -32.41 -5.41
N VAL A 227 -13.39 -32.26 -5.85
CA VAL A 227 -14.35 -31.33 -5.23
C VAL A 227 -14.66 -31.77 -3.79
N ILE A 228 -14.98 -33.04 -3.55
CA ILE A 228 -15.27 -33.54 -2.19
C ILE A 228 -14.07 -33.33 -1.27
N LEU A 229 -12.88 -33.74 -1.72
CA LEU A 229 -11.65 -33.67 -0.94
C LEU A 229 -11.18 -32.23 -0.70
N SER A 230 -11.68 -31.25 -1.46
CA SER A 230 -11.44 -29.82 -1.19
C SER A 230 -12.16 -29.31 0.08
N GLY A 231 -13.19 -30.01 0.55
CA GLY A 231 -13.89 -29.70 1.81
C GLY A 231 -13.28 -30.36 3.05
N VAL A 232 -12.35 -31.29 2.86
CA VAL A 232 -11.75 -32.10 3.92
C VAL A 232 -10.51 -31.40 4.50
N SER A 233 -10.15 -31.65 5.77
CA SER A 233 -8.97 -31.06 6.42
C SER A 233 -7.65 -31.58 5.84
N ASP A 234 -6.54 -30.85 6.06
CA ASP A 234 -5.21 -31.28 5.59
C ASP A 234 -4.71 -32.55 6.31
N ALA A 235 -5.20 -32.86 7.51
CA ALA A 235 -4.90 -34.10 8.21
C ALA A 235 -5.60 -35.30 7.57
N GLU A 236 -6.91 -35.16 7.32
CA GLU A 236 -7.72 -36.20 6.66
C GLU A 236 -7.28 -36.42 5.20
N ARG A 237 -6.96 -35.36 4.45
CA ARG A 237 -6.40 -35.52 3.08
C ARG A 237 -5.14 -36.37 3.08
N ARG A 238 -4.25 -36.22 4.07
CA ARG A 238 -3.04 -37.05 4.19
C ARG A 238 -3.39 -38.53 4.37
N GLN A 239 -4.41 -38.85 5.15
CA GLN A 239 -4.92 -40.21 5.30
C GLN A 239 -5.56 -40.73 3.99
N CYS A 240 -6.42 -39.92 3.36
CA CYS A 240 -7.05 -40.27 2.08
C CYS A 240 -6.02 -40.54 0.97
N ALA A 241 -4.88 -39.85 0.96
CA ALA A 241 -3.81 -40.04 -0.03
C ALA A 241 -3.18 -41.46 -0.01
N GLN A 242 -3.35 -42.19 1.10
CA GLN A 242 -2.86 -43.56 1.28
C GLN A 242 -3.84 -44.61 0.73
N VAL A 243 -5.12 -44.28 0.58
CA VAL A 243 -6.19 -45.23 0.21
C VAL A 243 -5.99 -45.80 -1.20
N SER A 244 -5.74 -44.94 -2.19
CA SER A 244 -5.50 -45.39 -3.56
C SER A 244 -4.81 -44.34 -4.43
N ARG A 245 -4.23 -44.77 -5.55
CA ARG A 245 -3.66 -43.88 -6.57
C ARG A 245 -4.68 -42.88 -7.12
N MET A 246 -5.94 -43.30 -7.30
CA MET A 246 -7.02 -42.41 -7.77
C MET A 246 -7.30 -41.30 -6.77
N ILE A 247 -7.41 -41.62 -5.48
CA ILE A 247 -7.69 -40.63 -4.43
C ILE A 247 -6.50 -39.69 -4.25
N ARG A 248 -5.27 -40.19 -4.22
CA ARG A 248 -4.06 -39.35 -4.21
C ARG A 248 -4.04 -38.37 -5.37
N TYR A 249 -4.42 -38.83 -6.56
CA TYR A 249 -4.50 -37.99 -7.74
C TYR A 249 -5.61 -36.93 -7.64
N ALA A 250 -6.79 -37.30 -7.12
CA ALA A 250 -7.87 -36.36 -6.84
C ALA A 250 -7.46 -35.30 -5.80
N ILE A 251 -6.64 -35.65 -4.80
CA ILE A 251 -6.07 -34.69 -3.84
C ILE A 251 -5.17 -33.68 -4.55
N TYR A 252 -4.33 -34.11 -5.50
CA TYR A 252 -3.51 -33.14 -6.24
C TYR A 252 -4.36 -32.11 -7.00
N LEU A 253 -5.50 -32.54 -7.55
CA LEU A 253 -6.43 -31.67 -8.26
C LEU A 253 -7.33 -30.84 -7.34
N SER A 254 -7.57 -31.29 -6.11
CA SER A 254 -8.41 -30.55 -5.16
C SER A 254 -7.82 -29.19 -4.81
N ALA A 255 -6.49 -29.01 -4.92
CA ALA A 255 -5.85 -27.71 -4.72
C ALA A 255 -6.40 -26.61 -5.63
N ALA A 256 -6.72 -26.92 -6.90
CA ALA A 256 -7.32 -25.95 -7.81
C ALA A 256 -8.72 -25.53 -7.36
N VAL A 257 -9.52 -26.48 -6.85
CA VAL A 257 -10.85 -26.21 -6.29
C VAL A 257 -10.75 -25.34 -5.03
N VAL A 258 -9.80 -25.64 -4.14
CA VAL A 258 -9.52 -24.82 -2.95
C VAL A 258 -9.08 -23.41 -3.35
N LEU A 259 -8.22 -23.27 -4.34
CA LEU A 259 -7.76 -21.98 -4.86
C LEU A 259 -8.93 -21.15 -5.40
N HIS A 260 -9.80 -21.72 -6.23
CA HIS A 260 -10.97 -20.99 -6.75
C HIS A 260 -11.92 -20.52 -5.64
N ARG A 261 -12.05 -21.29 -4.56
CA ARG A 261 -12.92 -20.96 -3.43
C ARG A 261 -12.30 -19.91 -2.50
N GLU A 262 -11.03 -20.09 -2.12
CA GLU A 262 -10.38 -19.32 -1.05
C GLU A 262 -9.53 -18.15 -1.57
N PHE A 263 -9.12 -18.18 -2.84
CA PHE A 263 -8.19 -17.22 -3.45
C PHE A 263 -8.61 -16.83 -4.89
N PRO A 264 -9.87 -16.41 -5.12
CA PRO A 264 -10.29 -15.93 -6.44
C PRO A 264 -9.55 -14.64 -6.82
N GLY A 265 -9.45 -14.35 -8.13
CA GLY A 265 -8.92 -13.08 -8.62
C GLY A 265 -7.90 -13.22 -9.76
N LYS A 266 -7.46 -12.07 -10.29
CA LYS A 266 -6.60 -12.02 -11.49
C LYS A 266 -5.29 -12.78 -11.33
N ARG A 267 -4.74 -12.84 -10.11
CA ARG A 267 -3.48 -13.58 -9.86
C ARG A 267 -3.66 -15.08 -10.03
N LEU A 268 -4.79 -15.63 -9.59
CA LEU A 268 -5.11 -17.04 -9.82
C LEU A 268 -5.34 -17.28 -11.32
N ASP A 269 -6.10 -16.41 -11.98
CA ASP A 269 -6.39 -16.52 -13.40
C ASP A 269 -5.10 -16.53 -14.24
N ALA A 270 -4.15 -15.65 -13.95
CA ALA A 270 -2.84 -15.61 -14.61
C ALA A 270 -2.04 -16.92 -14.41
N VAL A 271 -2.10 -17.52 -13.21
CA VAL A 271 -1.46 -18.81 -12.94
C VAL A 271 -2.14 -19.92 -13.72
N LEU A 272 -3.48 -19.96 -13.77
CA LEU A 272 -4.20 -20.98 -14.52
C LEU A 272 -3.98 -20.85 -16.03
N GLN A 273 -3.89 -19.62 -16.55
CA GLN A 273 -3.57 -19.32 -17.95
C GLN A 273 -2.15 -19.77 -18.34
N LYS A 274 -1.21 -19.85 -17.39
CA LYS A 274 0.13 -20.44 -17.62
C LYS A 274 0.08 -21.95 -17.86
N TYR A 275 -1.01 -22.62 -17.45
CA TYR A 275 -1.19 -24.08 -17.53
C TYR A 275 -2.50 -24.50 -18.24
N PRO A 276 -2.83 -23.97 -19.44
CA PRO A 276 -4.18 -24.08 -20.02
C PRO A 276 -4.52 -25.52 -20.43
N ASN A 277 -3.56 -26.26 -20.98
CA ASN A 277 -3.73 -27.62 -21.46
C ASN A 277 -3.46 -28.69 -20.37
N SER A 278 -3.09 -28.26 -19.16
CA SER A 278 -2.60 -29.17 -18.12
C SER A 278 -3.31 -29.01 -16.78
N LEU A 279 -4.41 -28.24 -16.66
CA LEU A 279 -5.15 -28.09 -15.40
C LEU A 279 -5.48 -29.43 -14.74
N ALA A 280 -5.92 -30.42 -15.53
CA ALA A 280 -6.23 -31.75 -15.05
C ALA A 280 -4.99 -32.60 -14.68
N MET A 281 -3.77 -32.13 -14.94
CA MET A 281 -2.51 -32.85 -14.77
C MET A 281 -1.47 -32.05 -13.97
N THR A 282 -1.79 -30.85 -13.48
CA THR A 282 -0.87 -29.95 -12.79
C THR A 282 -1.12 -29.99 -11.28
N ASN A 283 -0.04 -30.07 -10.50
CA ASN A 283 -0.10 -30.03 -9.05
C ASN A 283 -0.03 -28.58 -8.55
N PHE A 284 -1.18 -28.01 -8.18
CA PHE A 284 -1.27 -26.63 -7.68
C PHE A 284 -1.04 -26.47 -6.16
N TRP A 285 -0.73 -27.55 -5.44
CA TRP A 285 -0.44 -27.46 -4.00
C TRP A 285 0.73 -26.53 -3.63
N PRO A 286 1.84 -26.44 -4.40
CA PRO A 286 2.88 -25.45 -4.12
C PRO A 286 2.34 -24.02 -4.11
N TYR A 287 1.52 -23.66 -5.11
CA TYR A 287 0.89 -22.35 -5.21
C TYR A 287 -0.11 -22.12 -4.06
N LEU A 288 -0.99 -23.08 -3.77
CA LEU A 288 -1.93 -22.97 -2.65
C LEU A 288 -1.22 -22.73 -1.30
N ARG A 289 -0.12 -23.45 -1.03
CA ARG A 289 0.67 -23.25 0.20
C ARG A 289 1.29 -21.85 0.26
N GLN A 290 1.82 -21.36 -0.86
CA GLN A 290 2.33 -19.99 -0.94
C GLN A 290 1.24 -18.97 -0.59
N ARG A 291 0.05 -19.08 -1.19
CA ARG A 291 -1.07 -18.15 -0.95
C ARG A 291 -1.55 -18.15 0.50
N ARG A 292 -1.58 -19.33 1.14
CA ARG A 292 -1.87 -19.44 2.58
C ARG A 292 -0.79 -18.79 3.45
N ARG A 293 0.50 -18.99 3.13
CA ARG A 293 1.61 -18.32 3.82
C ARG A 293 1.54 -16.81 3.68
N GLU A 294 1.22 -16.32 2.49
CA GLU A 294 1.05 -14.88 2.22
C GLU A 294 -0.08 -14.29 3.09
N ARG A 295 -1.24 -14.97 3.19
CA ARG A 295 -2.34 -14.55 4.08
C ARG A 295 -1.90 -14.48 5.54
N VAL A 296 -1.25 -15.53 6.05
CA VAL A 296 -0.75 -15.58 7.44
C VAL A 296 0.32 -14.52 7.68
N PHE A 297 1.20 -14.28 6.70
CA PHE A 297 2.20 -13.22 6.75
C PHE A 297 1.53 -11.85 6.93
N TRP A 298 0.52 -11.53 6.11
CA TRP A 298 -0.17 -10.25 6.22
C TRP A 298 -0.98 -10.10 7.51
N ASP A 299 -1.62 -11.16 8.01
CA ASP A 299 -2.27 -11.15 9.32
C ASP A 299 -1.27 -10.84 10.44
N ASN A 300 -0.10 -11.49 10.42
CA ASN A 300 0.97 -11.21 11.39
C ASN A 300 1.53 -9.79 11.27
N VAL A 301 1.70 -9.28 10.04
CA VAL A 301 2.12 -7.88 9.82
C VAL A 301 1.10 -6.93 10.42
N TYR A 302 -0.19 -7.10 10.13
CA TYR A 302 -1.27 -6.28 10.67
C TYR A 302 -1.29 -6.30 12.20
N ARG A 303 -1.24 -7.48 12.82
CA ARG A 303 -1.21 -7.64 14.28
C ARG A 303 -0.03 -6.96 14.96
N ARG A 304 1.08 -6.77 14.25
CA ARG A 304 2.27 -6.05 14.75
C ARG A 304 2.19 -4.55 14.56
N THR A 305 1.21 -4.06 13.79
CA THR A 305 0.98 -2.61 13.64
C THR A 305 0.13 -2.08 14.77
N PHE A 306 0.26 -0.77 15.04
CA PHE A 306 -0.61 -0.08 15.98
C PHE A 306 -2.08 -0.05 15.53
N LEU A 307 -2.37 -0.31 14.25
CA LEU A 307 -3.75 -0.37 13.75
C LEU A 307 -4.53 -1.51 14.39
N ALA A 308 -3.90 -2.68 14.57
CA ALA A 308 -4.56 -3.81 15.20
C ALA A 308 -4.92 -3.52 16.66
N SER A 309 -3.99 -2.88 17.39
CA SER A 309 -4.23 -2.44 18.76
C SER A 309 -5.30 -1.37 18.86
N PHE A 310 -5.39 -0.45 17.89
CA PHE A 310 -6.39 0.62 17.92
C PHE A 310 -7.81 0.14 17.58
N LEU A 311 -7.91 -0.84 16.67
CA LEU A 311 -9.19 -1.27 16.13
C LEU A 311 -9.86 -2.37 16.97
N GLU A 312 -9.18 -2.88 18.02
CA GLU A 312 -9.68 -3.75 19.10
C GLU A 312 -10.88 -4.63 18.68
N ASP A 313 -10.67 -5.56 17.73
CA ASP A 313 -11.64 -6.54 17.17
C ASP A 313 -12.40 -6.13 15.89
N GLY A 314 -12.31 -4.88 15.46
CA GLY A 314 -12.88 -4.41 14.21
C GLY A 314 -12.13 -4.95 12.98
N GLN A 315 -12.82 -5.73 12.15
CA GLN A 315 -12.31 -6.10 10.82
C GLN A 315 -12.31 -4.87 9.89
N SER A 316 -11.23 -4.09 9.89
CA SER A 316 -11.09 -2.93 8.99
C SER A 316 -10.80 -3.32 7.54
N ILE A 317 -10.44 -4.58 7.28
CA ILE A 317 -10.17 -5.13 5.96
C ILE A 317 -10.94 -6.45 5.83
N SER A 318 -11.66 -6.60 4.71
CA SER A 318 -12.42 -7.81 4.42
C SER A 318 -11.53 -9.05 4.31
N GLU A 319 -12.08 -10.23 4.64
CA GLU A 319 -11.33 -11.49 4.66
C GLU A 319 -10.61 -11.79 3.32
N LEU A 320 -11.30 -11.52 2.21
CA LEU A 320 -10.79 -11.75 0.86
C LEU A 320 -9.56 -10.87 0.55
N MET A 321 -9.54 -9.63 1.05
CA MET A 321 -8.48 -8.68 0.77
C MET A 321 -7.14 -9.11 1.33
N TRP A 322 -7.09 -9.85 2.45
CA TRP A 322 -5.86 -10.42 3.02
C TRP A 322 -5.11 -11.36 2.08
N THR A 323 -5.76 -11.80 1.01
CA THR A 323 -5.12 -12.60 -0.02
C THR A 323 -4.46 -11.76 -1.10
N SER A 324 -4.71 -10.46 -1.24
CA SER A 324 -4.31 -9.69 -2.42
C SER A 324 -4.74 -10.42 -3.71
N PRO A 325 -6.06 -10.57 -3.98
CA PRO A 325 -6.59 -11.41 -5.06
C PRO A 325 -6.13 -11.02 -6.48
N ASP A 326 -5.96 -9.73 -6.75
CA ASP A 326 -5.71 -9.19 -8.08
C ASP A 326 -4.32 -8.58 -8.25
N ASP A 327 -3.77 -7.96 -7.20
CA ASP A 327 -2.47 -7.29 -7.22
C ASP A 327 -1.76 -7.47 -5.87
N GLU A 328 -0.45 -7.71 -5.88
CA GLU A 328 0.34 -7.97 -4.66
C GLU A 328 0.30 -6.82 -3.65
N LYS A 329 0.10 -5.58 -4.10
CA LYS A 329 0.04 -4.38 -3.27
C LYS A 329 -1.32 -4.13 -2.62
N GLN A 330 -2.36 -4.93 -2.93
CA GLN A 330 -3.73 -4.68 -2.45
C GLN A 330 -3.84 -4.58 -0.92
N VAL A 331 -3.24 -5.53 -0.18
CA VAL A 331 -3.23 -5.48 1.29
C VAL A 331 -2.47 -4.26 1.79
N THR A 332 -1.30 -3.96 1.22
CA THR A 332 -0.50 -2.79 1.57
C THR A 332 -1.30 -1.50 1.40
N VAL A 333 -1.96 -1.31 0.25
CA VAL A 333 -2.79 -0.14 -0.05
C VAL A 333 -3.99 -0.07 0.90
N ALA A 334 -4.65 -1.19 1.17
CA ALA A 334 -5.76 -1.24 2.11
C ALA A 334 -5.35 -0.82 3.54
N LEU A 335 -4.23 -1.37 4.04
CA LEU A 335 -3.68 -1.03 5.37
C LEU A 335 -3.25 0.44 5.46
N ARG A 336 -2.54 0.93 4.44
CA ARG A 336 -2.12 2.33 4.37
C ARG A 336 -3.32 3.27 4.30
N PHE A 337 -4.37 2.89 3.57
CA PHE A 337 -5.61 3.65 3.52
C PHE A 337 -6.35 3.69 4.88
N VAL A 338 -6.39 2.57 5.61
CA VAL A 338 -6.92 2.54 7.00
C VAL A 338 -6.10 3.45 7.91
N MET A 339 -4.76 3.42 7.79
CA MET A 339 -3.86 4.31 8.53
C MET A 339 -4.13 5.78 8.24
N THR A 340 -4.26 6.15 6.96
CA THR A 340 -4.57 7.51 6.52
C THR A 340 -5.95 7.97 7.01
N ARG A 341 -6.97 7.10 6.96
CA ARG A 341 -8.30 7.40 7.52
C ARG A 341 -8.24 7.67 9.02
N LEU A 342 -7.50 6.84 9.76
CA LEU A 342 -7.30 7.01 11.19
C LEU A 342 -6.59 8.32 11.49
N TRP A 343 -5.54 8.65 10.73
CA TRP A 343 -4.83 9.91 10.88
C TRP A 343 -5.76 11.11 10.74
N PHE A 344 -6.57 11.17 9.67
CA PHE A 344 -7.55 12.25 9.51
C PHE A 344 -8.61 12.26 10.63
N ALA A 345 -9.07 11.09 11.10
CA ALA A 345 -10.04 11.03 12.17
C ALA A 345 -9.50 11.58 13.49
N ILE A 346 -8.22 11.31 13.80
CA ILE A 346 -7.51 11.88 14.95
C ILE A 346 -7.35 13.39 14.78
N SER A 347 -6.77 13.82 13.65
CA SER A 347 -6.48 15.23 13.37
C SER A 347 -7.74 16.11 13.36
N LEU A 348 -8.90 15.55 13.00
CA LEU A 348 -10.18 16.25 13.00
C LEU A 348 -10.99 16.08 14.30
N GLY A 349 -10.51 15.31 15.28
CA GLY A 349 -11.25 14.99 16.50
C GLY A 349 -12.52 14.18 16.27
N LYS A 350 -12.59 13.38 15.19
CA LYS A 350 -13.77 12.63 14.73
C LYS A 350 -13.64 11.12 14.92
N LEU A 351 -13.01 10.66 15.99
CA LEU A 351 -12.76 9.23 16.26
C LEU A 351 -14.04 8.38 16.35
N GLN A 352 -15.15 8.97 16.83
CA GLN A 352 -16.43 8.27 16.99
C GLN A 352 -17.26 8.15 15.70
N SER A 353 -16.73 8.61 14.57
CA SER A 353 -17.47 8.57 13.31
C SER A 353 -17.49 7.17 12.70
N ASN A 354 -18.59 6.81 12.04
CA ASN A 354 -18.70 5.61 11.20
C ASN A 354 -17.57 5.53 10.15
N TRP A 355 -16.98 6.69 9.83
CA TRP A 355 -15.83 6.81 8.95
C TRP A 355 -14.65 5.94 9.38
N VAL A 356 -14.37 5.74 10.68
CA VAL A 356 -13.25 4.90 11.13
C VAL A 356 -13.61 3.41 11.06
N ARG A 357 -14.88 3.07 11.28
CA ARG A 357 -15.39 1.68 11.32
C ARG A 357 -15.64 1.05 9.94
N GLY A 358 -15.49 1.79 8.85
CA GLY A 358 -15.68 1.28 7.50
C GLY A 358 -14.69 0.18 7.13
N VAL A 359 -15.18 -0.90 6.51
CA VAL A 359 -14.41 -2.08 6.12
C VAL A 359 -13.93 -1.95 4.68
N VAL A 360 -12.63 -2.06 4.43
CA VAL A 360 -12.08 -2.07 3.07
C VAL A 360 -12.41 -3.38 2.37
N THR A 361 -13.21 -3.31 1.32
CA THR A 361 -13.72 -4.47 0.56
C THR A 361 -12.91 -4.74 -0.70
N SER A 362 -12.28 -3.72 -1.27
CA SER A 362 -11.48 -3.85 -2.49
C SER A 362 -10.45 -2.73 -2.57
N ALA A 363 -9.28 -3.01 -3.14
CA ALA A 363 -8.34 -2.01 -3.63
C ALA A 363 -7.92 -2.43 -5.04
N GLN A 364 -7.98 -1.54 -6.02
CA GLN A 364 -7.67 -1.87 -7.41
C GLN A 364 -6.81 -0.78 -8.04
N VAL A 365 -5.75 -1.17 -8.74
CA VAL A 365 -5.00 -0.24 -9.60
C VAL A 365 -5.95 0.28 -10.66
N VAL A 366 -6.05 1.59 -10.76
CA VAL A 366 -6.67 2.26 -11.90
C VAL A 366 -5.61 2.46 -12.96
N VAL A 367 -4.54 3.18 -12.60
CA VAL A 367 -3.44 3.48 -13.50
C VAL A 367 -2.23 4.00 -12.72
N GLY A 368 -1.05 3.42 -12.99
CA GLY A 368 0.19 3.78 -12.30
C GLY A 368 0.04 3.78 -10.78
N ASP A 369 0.27 4.94 -10.17
CA ASP A 369 0.20 5.14 -8.72
C ASP A 369 -1.23 5.48 -8.23
N ILE A 370 -2.26 5.44 -9.08
CA ILE A 370 -3.65 5.75 -8.69
C ILE A 370 -4.45 4.48 -8.49
N TRP A 371 -5.08 4.38 -7.32
CA TRP A 371 -5.88 3.23 -6.90
C TRP A 371 -7.32 3.64 -6.62
N VAL A 372 -8.25 2.69 -6.75
CA VAL A 372 -9.61 2.80 -6.22
C VAL A 372 -9.73 1.88 -5.02
N VAL A 373 -10.07 2.45 -3.88
CA VAL A 373 -10.36 1.72 -2.64
C VAL A 373 -11.86 1.78 -2.36
N LYS A 374 -12.48 0.61 -2.23
CA LYS A 374 -13.89 0.47 -1.84
C LYS A 374 -14.00 0.20 -0.35
N VAL A 375 -14.91 0.92 0.29
CA VAL A 375 -15.16 0.85 1.73
C VAL A 375 -16.64 0.64 1.97
N ARG A 376 -16.96 -0.35 2.80
CA ARG A 376 -18.31 -0.63 3.23
C ARG A 376 -18.57 -0.01 4.60
N TYR A 377 -19.63 0.80 4.68
CA TYR A 377 -20.17 1.40 5.89
C TYR A 377 -21.59 0.87 6.10
N GLY A 378 -21.73 -0.21 6.87
CA GLY A 378 -23.02 -0.92 6.99
C GLY A 378 -23.45 -1.51 5.64
N ALA A 379 -24.60 -1.05 5.11
CA ALA A 379 -25.11 -1.47 3.80
C ALA A 379 -24.52 -0.66 2.63
N ASN A 380 -23.90 0.50 2.91
CA ASN A 380 -23.42 1.41 1.87
C ASN A 380 -21.98 1.07 1.48
N GLU A 381 -21.68 1.05 0.18
CA GLU A 381 -20.32 0.94 -0.33
C GLU A 381 -19.91 2.24 -1.03
N VAL A 382 -18.71 2.73 -0.72
CA VAL A 382 -18.16 3.95 -1.28
C VAL A 382 -16.79 3.66 -1.90
N ALA A 383 -16.55 4.18 -3.10
CA ALA A 383 -15.25 4.10 -3.77
C ALA A 383 -14.51 5.44 -3.68
N PHE A 384 -13.23 5.37 -3.33
CA PHE A 384 -12.31 6.49 -3.25
C PHE A 384 -11.16 6.30 -4.23
N TYR A 385 -10.83 7.32 -5.00
CA TYR A 385 -9.55 7.38 -5.69
C TYR A 385 -8.49 7.81 -4.68
N VAL A 386 -7.39 7.06 -4.63
CA VAL A 386 -6.29 7.31 -3.69
C VAL A 386 -4.94 7.24 -4.40
N LEU A 387 -3.95 7.94 -3.86
CA LEU A 387 -2.56 7.81 -4.30
C LEU A 387 -1.89 6.64 -3.58
N GLU A 388 -1.26 5.73 -4.31
CA GLU A 388 -0.58 4.56 -3.75
C GLU A 388 0.37 4.92 -2.61
N PRO A 389 1.29 5.90 -2.74
CA PRO A 389 2.35 6.11 -1.75
C PRO A 389 1.85 6.58 -0.38
N THR A 390 0.79 7.38 -0.32
CA THR A 390 0.24 7.96 0.93
C THR A 390 -1.17 7.46 1.27
N CYS A 391 -1.86 6.84 0.31
CA CYS A 391 -3.28 6.50 0.35
C CYS A 391 -4.21 7.66 0.72
N GLU A 392 -3.77 8.88 0.48
CA GLU A 392 -4.66 10.03 0.56
C GLU A 392 -5.67 10.01 -0.58
N VAL A 393 -6.90 10.39 -0.25
CA VAL A 393 -8.04 10.41 -1.17
C VAL A 393 -7.88 11.61 -2.10
N ILE A 394 -7.88 11.41 -3.42
CA ILE A 394 -7.88 12.50 -4.42
C ILE A 394 -9.28 12.77 -5.01
N GLY A 395 -10.25 11.93 -4.66
CA GLY A 395 -11.66 12.17 -4.97
C GLY A 395 -12.53 10.94 -4.72
N ARG A 396 -13.86 11.13 -4.78
CA ARG A 396 -14.84 10.06 -4.56
C ARG A 396 -15.49 9.65 -5.88
N LEU A 397 -15.57 8.35 -6.13
CA LEU A 397 -16.35 7.85 -7.26
C LEU A 397 -17.83 7.92 -6.88
N HIS A 398 -18.61 8.69 -7.64
CA HIS A 398 -20.05 8.76 -7.43
C HIS A 398 -20.66 7.40 -7.80
N PRO A 399 -21.39 6.73 -6.89
CA PRO A 399 -22.29 5.67 -7.33
C PRO A 399 -23.29 6.34 -8.26
N ASN A 400 -23.50 5.76 -9.44
CA ASN A 400 -24.22 6.35 -10.58
C ASN A 400 -25.75 6.44 -10.34
N ILE A 401 -26.14 6.84 -9.14
CA ILE A 401 -27.51 6.89 -8.65
C ILE A 401 -27.89 8.36 -8.66
N ASP A 402 -28.95 8.70 -9.37
CA ASP A 402 -29.62 10.03 -9.42
C ASP A 402 -30.17 10.49 -8.05
N GLY A 403 -29.54 10.08 -6.96
CA GLY A 403 -29.89 10.44 -5.60
C GLY A 403 -29.40 11.86 -5.27
N PRO A 404 -30.20 12.67 -4.57
CA PRO A 404 -29.89 14.06 -4.22
C PRO A 404 -28.80 14.20 -3.13
N ASP A 405 -27.89 13.23 -2.99
CA ASP A 405 -26.88 13.22 -1.95
C ASP A 405 -25.71 14.14 -2.34
N ALA A 406 -25.98 15.45 -2.23
CA ALA A 406 -25.18 16.59 -2.70
C ALA A 406 -23.81 16.77 -2.00
N SER A 407 -23.32 15.77 -1.26
CA SER A 407 -22.09 15.84 -0.45
C SER A 407 -20.88 15.14 -1.07
N ALA A 408 -20.97 14.66 -2.31
CA ALA A 408 -19.84 14.01 -2.95
C ALA A 408 -18.78 15.04 -3.37
N ILE A 409 -17.54 14.81 -2.94
CA ILE A 409 -16.38 15.58 -3.38
C ILE A 409 -16.02 15.08 -4.80
N PRO A 410 -16.26 15.89 -5.85
CA PRO A 410 -15.89 15.50 -7.20
C PRO A 410 -14.37 15.43 -7.32
N ILE A 411 -13.89 14.50 -8.14
CA ILE A 411 -12.47 14.48 -8.53
C ILE A 411 -12.18 15.78 -9.30
N ARG A 412 -11.08 16.44 -8.97
CA ARG A 412 -10.65 17.65 -9.68
C ARG A 412 -10.44 17.34 -11.17
N ALA A 413 -10.79 18.28 -12.05
CA ALA A 413 -10.83 18.04 -13.49
C ALA A 413 -9.47 17.61 -14.09
N ASP A 414 -8.36 18.12 -13.56
CA ASP A 414 -7.00 17.74 -13.97
C ASP A 414 -6.64 16.29 -13.57
N TRP A 415 -7.07 15.83 -12.40
CA TRP A 415 -6.91 14.43 -12.00
C TRP A 415 -7.71 13.50 -12.91
N SER A 416 -8.96 13.86 -13.20
CA SER A 416 -9.79 13.10 -14.15
C SER A 416 -9.12 13.04 -15.53
N ALA A 417 -8.67 14.18 -16.06
CA ALA A 417 -7.97 14.25 -17.34
C ALA A 417 -6.65 13.45 -17.34
N TYR A 418 -5.91 13.45 -16.23
CA TYR A 418 -4.70 12.68 -16.05
C TYR A 418 -4.96 11.18 -16.06
N ILE A 419 -5.96 10.72 -15.29
CA ILE A 419 -6.38 9.33 -15.24
C ILE A 419 -6.82 8.87 -16.64
N ASP A 420 -7.65 9.66 -17.32
CA ASP A 420 -8.17 9.31 -18.64
C ASP A 420 -7.06 9.28 -19.70
N ARG A 421 -6.11 10.22 -19.64
CA ARG A 421 -4.93 10.19 -20.52
C ARG A 421 -4.11 8.92 -20.31
N LEU A 422 -3.83 8.54 -19.08
CA LEU A 422 -3.04 7.33 -18.80
C LEU A 422 -3.80 6.05 -19.18
N ARG A 423 -5.14 6.02 -19.05
CA ARG A 423 -5.97 4.93 -19.58
C ARG A 423 -5.87 4.86 -21.10
N ALA A 424 -6.00 6.00 -21.78
CA ALA A 424 -6.02 6.08 -23.24
C ALA A 424 -4.69 5.67 -23.89
N THR A 425 -3.55 6.02 -23.28
CA THR A 425 -2.24 5.64 -23.82
C THR A 425 -1.95 4.15 -23.64
N GLY A 426 -2.70 3.43 -22.81
CA GLY A 426 -2.41 2.04 -22.43
C GLY A 426 -1.02 1.87 -21.82
N GLN A 427 -0.33 2.99 -21.57
CA GLN A 427 0.98 3.00 -20.98
C GLN A 427 0.75 2.67 -19.52
N SER A 428 1.13 1.46 -19.14
CA SER A 428 1.66 1.16 -17.82
C SER A 428 2.96 1.94 -17.64
N THR A 429 2.90 3.28 -17.77
CA THR A 429 4.06 4.15 -17.67
C THR A 429 4.60 3.98 -16.27
N SER A 430 5.84 3.52 -16.21
CA SER A 430 6.74 3.58 -15.06
C SER A 430 6.95 5.00 -14.52
N ALA A 431 6.33 6.02 -15.12
CA ALA A 431 6.38 7.40 -14.65
C ALA A 431 5.57 7.53 -13.36
N SER A 432 6.27 7.45 -12.23
CA SER A 432 5.72 7.72 -10.89
C SER A 432 5.04 9.09 -10.84
N ILE A 433 4.00 9.23 -10.02
CA ILE A 433 3.33 10.51 -9.74
C ILE A 433 4.31 11.60 -9.27
N LEU A 434 5.41 11.21 -8.61
CA LEU A 434 6.51 12.11 -8.24
C LEU A 434 7.17 12.80 -9.44
N SER A 435 7.06 12.25 -10.65
CA SER A 435 7.53 12.90 -11.88
C SER A 435 6.72 14.15 -12.24
N GLN A 436 5.49 14.25 -11.74
CA GLN A 436 4.62 15.41 -11.94
C GLN A 436 4.86 16.50 -10.89
N LEU A 437 5.64 16.20 -9.84
CA LEU A 437 5.98 17.15 -8.80
C LEU A 437 6.81 18.30 -9.36
N ARG A 438 6.42 19.53 -9.01
CA ARG A 438 7.21 20.75 -9.18
C ARG A 438 7.69 21.20 -7.81
N TRP A 439 8.95 21.60 -7.71
CA TRP A 439 9.58 22.01 -6.45
C TRP A 439 10.51 23.20 -6.71
N ALA A 440 10.87 23.95 -5.67
CA ALA A 440 11.90 24.98 -5.78
C ALA A 440 13.31 24.39 -5.53
N ASN A 441 14.35 25.12 -5.92
CA ASN A 441 15.76 24.80 -5.66
C ASN A 441 16.21 23.45 -6.29
N TYR A 442 16.05 23.33 -7.62
CA TYR A 442 16.36 22.11 -8.38
C TYR A 442 17.85 21.70 -8.35
N GLU A 443 18.71 22.66 -8.05
CA GLU A 443 20.16 22.52 -7.90
C GLU A 443 20.53 21.69 -6.67
N GLU A 444 19.84 21.87 -5.55
CA GLU A 444 20.12 21.18 -4.29
C GLU A 444 19.21 19.97 -4.07
N TYR A 445 17.98 20.04 -4.57
CA TYR A 445 16.96 19.03 -4.32
C TYR A 445 16.53 18.30 -5.60
N GLU A 446 16.35 16.98 -5.47
CA GLU A 446 15.71 16.13 -6.45
C GLU A 446 14.34 15.71 -5.90
N ARG A 447 13.26 16.16 -6.54
CA ARG A 447 11.88 15.90 -6.11
C ARG A 447 11.64 16.31 -4.64
N GLY A 448 12.21 17.43 -4.22
CA GLY A 448 12.11 17.91 -2.84
C GLY A 448 13.03 17.21 -1.82
N ILE A 449 13.95 16.35 -2.27
CA ILE A 449 14.87 15.59 -1.40
C ILE A 449 16.33 15.98 -1.69
N SER A 450 17.11 16.25 -0.65
CA SER A 450 18.50 16.69 -0.74
C SER A 450 19.35 15.72 -1.56
N ARG A 451 19.93 16.21 -2.66
CA ARG A 451 20.80 15.40 -3.55
C ARG A 451 22.02 14.86 -2.82
N LEU A 452 22.58 15.65 -1.90
CA LEU A 452 23.72 15.24 -1.10
C LEU A 452 23.34 14.07 -0.17
N TRP A 453 22.17 14.14 0.46
CA TRP A 453 21.68 13.06 1.31
C TRP A 453 21.33 11.80 0.52
N LEU A 454 20.69 11.92 -0.64
CA LEU A 454 20.42 10.79 -1.53
C LEU A 454 21.71 10.01 -1.85
N LYS A 455 22.80 10.71 -2.19
CA LYS A 455 24.11 10.08 -2.43
C LYS A 455 24.68 9.38 -1.19
N ARG A 456 24.46 9.92 0.01
CA ARG A 456 24.91 9.28 1.26
C ARG A 456 24.18 7.96 1.51
N ILE A 457 22.86 7.94 1.36
CA ILE A 457 22.05 6.76 1.67
C ILE A 457 22.16 5.64 0.63
N GLU A 458 22.67 5.90 -0.57
CA GLU A 458 22.97 4.86 -1.57
C GLU A 458 23.93 3.79 -1.00
N SER A 459 24.86 4.21 -0.14
CA SER A 459 25.79 3.30 0.54
C SER A 459 25.18 2.49 1.69
N GLU A 460 23.96 2.83 2.14
CA GLU A 460 23.29 2.18 3.28
C GLU A 460 22.46 0.93 2.90
N GLY A 461 22.46 0.52 1.62
CA GLY A 461 21.75 -0.67 1.15
C GLY A 461 20.23 -0.59 1.37
N GLU A 462 19.63 -1.63 1.98
CA GLU A 462 18.18 -1.69 2.23
C GLU A 462 17.67 -0.54 3.11
N VAL A 463 18.45 -0.14 4.12
CA VAL A 463 18.07 0.96 5.03
C VAL A 463 17.98 2.26 4.25
N GLY A 464 18.93 2.51 3.35
CA GLY A 464 18.92 3.67 2.47
C GLY A 464 17.71 3.67 1.54
N ARG A 465 17.36 2.51 0.96
CA ARG A 465 16.14 2.39 0.15
C ARG A 465 14.87 2.68 0.96
N ALA A 466 14.77 2.16 2.17
CA ALA A 466 13.64 2.42 3.07
C ALA A 466 13.54 3.92 3.41
N LYS A 467 14.65 4.57 3.76
CA LYS A 467 14.72 6.01 4.02
C LYS A 467 14.28 6.84 2.81
N ARG A 468 14.71 6.48 1.61
CA ARG A 468 14.28 7.14 0.36
C ARG A 468 12.77 7.04 0.17
N ILE A 469 12.18 5.86 0.36
CA ILE A 469 10.73 5.66 0.24
C ILE A 469 9.98 6.53 1.25
N VAL A 470 10.45 6.60 2.50
CA VAL A 470 9.85 7.46 3.54
C VAL A 470 9.93 8.94 3.18
N ALA A 471 11.09 9.39 2.66
CA ALA A 471 11.26 10.77 2.19
C ALA A 471 10.29 11.10 1.04
N GLU A 472 10.19 10.21 0.05
CA GLU A 472 9.28 10.37 -1.09
C GLU A 472 7.80 10.42 -0.66
N ARG A 473 7.41 9.60 0.33
CA ARG A 473 6.06 9.63 0.93
C ARG A 473 5.78 10.94 1.67
N TYR A 474 6.74 11.43 2.46
CA TYR A 474 6.61 12.70 3.16
C TYR A 474 6.41 13.86 2.17
N VAL A 475 7.24 13.92 1.13
CA VAL A 475 7.12 14.95 0.09
C VAL A 475 5.73 14.90 -0.55
N LEU A 476 5.21 13.71 -0.85
CA LEU A 476 3.85 13.58 -1.37
C LEU A 476 2.79 14.03 -0.36
N ALA A 477 2.91 13.64 0.91
CA ALA A 477 1.98 14.06 1.96
C ALA A 477 1.94 15.59 2.13
N CYS A 478 3.05 16.29 1.90
CA CYS A 478 3.09 17.76 1.94
C CYS A 478 2.38 18.43 0.75
N VAL A 479 2.26 17.77 -0.41
CA VAL A 479 1.64 18.38 -1.60
C VAL A 479 0.19 17.99 -1.80
N VAL A 480 -0.30 16.96 -1.10
CA VAL A 480 -1.63 16.42 -1.36
C VAL A 480 -2.76 17.35 -0.89
N ALA A 481 -2.54 18.19 0.14
CA ALA A 481 -3.50 19.24 0.51
C ALA A 481 -3.88 20.13 -0.69
N ASN A 482 -2.94 20.36 -1.62
CA ASN A 482 -3.16 21.12 -2.85
C ASN A 482 -3.83 20.31 -3.96
N SER A 483 -4.17 19.03 -3.74
CA SER A 483 -4.56 18.08 -4.78
C SER A 483 -5.94 17.46 -4.60
N VAL A 484 -6.49 17.42 -3.38
CA VAL A 484 -7.76 16.71 -3.07
C VAL A 484 -8.99 17.61 -3.18
N SER A 485 -8.85 18.88 -2.83
CA SER A 485 -9.99 19.80 -2.75
C SER A 485 -9.56 21.20 -3.12
N GLY A 486 -10.30 21.83 -4.03
CA GLY A 486 -10.07 23.22 -4.43
C GLY A 486 -10.09 23.41 -5.93
N GLN A 487 -10.05 24.67 -6.33
CA GLN A 487 -9.88 25.05 -7.73
C GLN A 487 -8.49 24.59 -8.20
N TRP A 488 -8.39 24.16 -9.46
CA TRP A 488 -7.06 23.95 -10.05
C TRP A 488 -6.26 25.25 -9.99
N MET A 489 -4.98 25.13 -9.63
CA MET A 489 -4.05 26.24 -9.61
C MET A 489 -2.78 25.90 -10.39
N SER A 490 -2.22 26.90 -11.05
CA SER A 490 -0.88 26.79 -11.63
C SER A 490 0.18 26.74 -10.54
N THR A 491 1.39 26.25 -10.85
CA THR A 491 2.54 26.30 -9.95
C THR A 491 2.81 27.71 -9.42
N THR A 492 2.67 28.73 -10.28
CA THR A 492 2.85 30.13 -9.89
C THR A 492 1.74 30.62 -8.96
N GLN A 493 0.49 30.22 -9.21
CA GLN A 493 -0.64 30.57 -8.32
C GLN A 493 -0.49 29.94 -6.95
N MET A 494 -0.15 28.64 -6.89
CA MET A 494 0.14 27.98 -5.62
C MET A 494 1.30 28.68 -4.90
N ALA A 495 2.41 28.98 -5.60
CA ALA A 495 3.53 29.69 -5.01
C ALA A 495 3.13 31.08 -4.45
N GLN A 496 2.27 31.82 -5.15
CA GLN A 496 1.75 33.12 -4.70
C GLN A 496 0.85 32.98 -3.46
N GLU A 497 -0.07 32.01 -3.49
CA GLU A 497 -0.96 31.73 -2.35
C GLU A 497 -0.17 31.32 -1.10
N PHE A 498 0.83 30.44 -1.25
CA PHE A 498 1.73 30.07 -0.16
C PHE A 498 2.54 31.26 0.35
N ALA A 499 2.94 32.19 -0.54
CA ALA A 499 3.60 33.43 -0.14
C ALA A 499 2.66 34.44 0.54
N GLY A 500 1.38 34.11 0.74
CA GLY A 500 0.37 35.01 1.30
C GLY A 500 -0.01 36.17 0.37
N LEU A 501 0.38 36.09 -0.90
CA LEU A 501 0.00 37.07 -1.90
C LEU A 501 -1.41 36.74 -2.36
N SER A 502 -2.29 37.75 -2.38
CA SER A 502 -3.65 37.58 -2.92
C SER A 502 -3.54 37.02 -4.33
N ALA A 503 -4.22 35.89 -4.58
CA ALA A 503 -4.29 35.31 -5.91
C ALA A 503 -4.86 36.38 -6.85
N GLY A 504 -3.98 37.00 -7.63
CA GLY A 504 -4.36 37.99 -8.63
C GLY A 504 -5.45 37.40 -9.52
N THR A 505 -6.40 38.24 -9.94
CA THR A 505 -7.61 37.93 -10.72
C THR A 505 -7.53 36.59 -11.43
N VAL A 506 -8.36 35.63 -11.00
CA VAL A 506 -8.39 34.24 -11.47
C VAL A 506 -8.23 34.18 -12.99
N VAL A 507 -7.01 33.91 -13.45
CA VAL A 507 -6.77 33.64 -14.87
C VAL A 507 -7.53 32.36 -15.16
N SER A 508 -8.61 32.47 -15.93
CA SER A 508 -9.41 31.31 -16.35
C SER A 508 -8.47 30.25 -16.90
N ALA A 509 -8.62 29.01 -16.41
CA ALA A 509 -7.80 27.90 -16.84
C ALA A 509 -7.74 27.84 -18.39
N PRO A 510 -6.57 27.56 -18.98
CA PRO A 510 -6.44 27.50 -20.42
C PRO A 510 -7.44 26.49 -20.99
N ARG A 511 -8.37 26.96 -21.83
CA ARG A 511 -9.53 26.17 -22.29
C ARG A 511 -9.15 24.93 -23.13
N ASN A 512 -7.92 24.83 -23.66
CA ASN A 512 -7.64 23.93 -24.79
C ASN A 512 -6.30 23.15 -24.75
N ALA A 513 -5.73 22.84 -23.59
CA ALA A 513 -4.55 21.96 -23.55
C ALA A 513 -4.60 21.00 -22.37
N GLN A 514 -4.20 19.75 -22.62
CA GLN A 514 -4.05 18.66 -21.64
C GLN A 514 -3.31 19.16 -20.40
N THR A 515 -4.05 19.62 -19.40
CA THR A 515 -3.47 20.27 -18.24
C THR A 515 -2.85 19.17 -17.37
N PRO A 516 -1.54 19.16 -17.15
CA PRO A 516 -0.92 18.19 -16.26
C PRO A 516 -1.46 18.37 -14.83
N VAL A 517 -1.46 17.29 -14.05
CA VAL A 517 -1.73 17.41 -12.61
C VAL A 517 -0.62 18.25 -12.02
N ASN A 518 -0.99 19.39 -11.44
CA ASN A 518 -0.04 20.25 -10.79
C ASN A 518 0.10 19.84 -9.33
N LEU A 519 1.21 19.16 -9.03
CA LEU A 519 1.68 18.93 -7.68
C LEU A 519 2.82 19.91 -7.43
N TYR A 520 2.70 20.73 -6.39
CA TYR A 520 3.71 21.74 -6.06
C TYR A 520 4.15 21.63 -4.61
N LEU A 521 5.46 21.49 -4.43
CA LEU A 521 6.14 21.61 -3.15
C LEU A 521 6.61 23.06 -2.98
N PRO A 522 6.06 23.81 -2.01
CA PRO A 522 6.42 25.21 -1.79
C PRO A 522 7.92 25.43 -1.60
N ALA A 523 8.39 26.60 -2.02
CA ALA A 523 9.78 27.02 -1.78
C ALA A 523 10.08 27.28 -0.30
N GLN A 524 9.04 27.42 0.53
CA GLN A 524 9.19 27.56 1.96
C GLN A 524 9.94 26.34 2.49
N VAL A 525 11.04 26.63 3.15
CA VAL A 525 12.09 25.71 3.58
C VAL A 525 11.55 24.52 4.39
N HIS A 526 10.36 24.64 4.97
CA HIS A 526 9.79 23.66 5.88
C HIS A 526 9.36 22.31 5.27
N HIS A 527 9.38 22.12 3.94
CA HIS A 527 8.90 20.88 3.30
C HIS A 527 9.95 20.11 2.49
N HIS A 528 11.13 20.68 2.28
CA HIS A 528 12.25 19.97 1.64
C HIS A 528 12.94 19.03 2.64
N VAL A 529 13.26 17.82 2.19
CA VAL A 529 13.87 16.79 3.04
C VAL A 529 15.39 16.88 2.97
N GLU A 530 16.02 17.17 4.10
CA GLU A 530 17.48 17.09 4.26
C GLU A 530 17.95 15.69 4.65
N SER A 531 17.22 15.02 5.53
CA SER A 531 17.51 13.65 5.92
C SER A 531 16.34 12.94 6.59
N VAL A 532 16.39 11.61 6.58
CA VAL A 532 15.42 10.74 7.27
C VAL A 532 16.14 9.85 8.29
N HIS A 533 15.58 9.79 9.49
CA HIS A 533 16.15 9.07 10.62
C HIS A 533 15.17 8.05 11.20
N PHE A 534 15.68 6.85 11.48
CA PHE A 534 14.97 5.77 12.19
C PHE A 534 15.49 5.57 13.61
N THR A 535 16.39 6.45 14.05
CA THR A 535 16.98 6.50 15.39
C THR A 535 16.99 7.93 15.88
N THR A 536 17.00 8.14 17.20
CA THR A 536 17.15 9.46 17.80
C THR A 536 18.46 10.15 17.41
N SER A 537 18.45 11.48 17.39
CA SER A 537 19.65 12.32 17.35
C SER A 537 20.29 12.30 18.75
N GLY A 538 21.55 11.88 18.85
CA GLY A 538 22.25 11.81 20.13
C GLY A 538 23.42 10.84 20.15
N PRO A 539 24.25 10.89 21.22
CA PRO A 539 25.37 9.96 21.38
C PRO A 539 24.89 8.51 21.54
N PHE A 540 23.73 8.34 22.16
CA PHE A 540 23.05 7.05 22.28
C PHE A 540 21.93 6.98 21.23
N LYS A 541 22.21 6.31 20.11
CA LYS A 541 21.25 6.10 19.04
C LYS A 541 20.21 5.07 19.48
N HIS A 542 19.06 5.55 19.95
CA HIS A 542 17.94 4.67 20.27
C HIS A 542 17.05 4.49 19.03
N PRO A 543 16.61 3.26 18.73
CA PRO A 543 15.67 3.03 17.64
C PRO A 543 14.32 3.69 17.95
N LEU A 544 13.78 4.38 16.94
CA LEU A 544 12.41 4.89 16.99
C LEU A 544 11.42 3.72 16.88
N HIS A 545 10.17 3.95 17.31
CA HIS A 545 9.06 3.04 17.04
C HIS A 545 9.00 2.72 15.53
N CYS A 546 8.66 1.47 15.18
CA CYS A 546 8.74 0.97 13.81
C CYS A 546 7.84 1.73 12.81
N ALA A 547 6.75 2.31 13.29
CA ALA A 547 5.86 3.16 12.50
C ALA A 547 6.35 4.61 12.36
N VAL A 548 7.36 5.05 13.13
CA VAL A 548 7.76 6.46 13.26
C VAL A 548 9.11 6.72 12.61
N ALA A 549 9.21 7.78 11.81
CA ALA A 549 10.48 8.33 11.36
C ALA A 549 10.57 9.82 11.72
N VAL A 550 11.80 10.32 11.79
CA VAL A 550 12.08 11.76 11.89
C VAL A 550 12.56 12.25 10.53
N ILE A 551 11.91 13.30 10.03
CA ILE A 551 12.33 14.05 8.85
C ILE A 551 13.05 15.31 9.32
N GLN A 552 14.31 15.45 8.94
CA GLN A 552 15.00 16.73 9.04
C GLN A 552 14.65 17.55 7.80
N THR A 553 14.13 18.75 8.03
CA THR A 553 14.06 19.82 7.01
C THR A 553 15.08 20.90 7.36
N PRO A 554 15.40 21.84 6.46
CA PRO A 554 16.34 22.90 6.81
C PRO A 554 15.82 23.87 7.89
N ALA A 555 14.52 23.84 8.20
CA ALA A 555 13.95 24.69 9.24
C ALA A 555 13.72 23.98 10.58
N ARG A 556 13.29 22.71 10.57
CA ARG A 556 13.00 21.93 11.78
C ARG A 556 12.88 20.43 11.54
N GLU A 557 12.85 19.67 12.62
CA GLU A 557 12.52 18.24 12.63
C GLU A 557 11.00 17.98 12.67
N TYR A 558 10.55 16.92 11.98
CA TYR A 558 9.18 16.43 12.02
C TYR A 558 9.11 14.95 12.34
N TYR A 559 8.16 14.57 13.19
CA TYR A 559 7.81 13.17 13.41
C TYR A 559 6.71 12.77 12.45
N ILE A 560 6.91 11.67 11.73
CA ILE A 560 5.97 11.21 10.69
C ILE A 560 5.70 9.71 10.81
N LEU A 561 4.58 9.27 10.23
CA LEU A 561 4.30 7.87 9.99
C LEU A 561 5.05 7.38 8.74
N ARG A 562 5.91 6.36 8.88
CA ARG A 562 6.76 5.84 7.79
C ARG A 562 5.97 5.34 6.58
N ASP A 563 4.79 4.78 6.83
CA ASP A 563 4.04 4.09 5.80
C ASP A 563 3.21 4.99 4.89
N ASN A 564 2.89 6.21 5.31
CA ASN A 564 2.13 7.17 4.51
C ASN A 564 2.71 8.60 4.48
N GLY A 565 3.77 8.89 5.24
CA GLY A 565 4.44 10.19 5.24
C GLY A 565 3.75 11.28 6.08
N MET A 566 2.68 10.95 6.79
CA MET A 566 1.88 11.95 7.50
C MET A 566 2.52 12.41 8.81
N GLN A 567 2.49 13.72 9.08
CA GLN A 567 3.05 14.33 10.29
C GLN A 567 2.22 14.00 11.54
N ILE A 568 2.89 13.63 12.62
CA ILE A 568 2.31 13.29 13.92
C ILE A 568 2.96 14.06 15.08
N GLY A 569 3.91 14.94 14.76
CA GLY A 569 4.65 15.78 15.71
C GLY A 569 5.69 16.66 15.02
N CYS A 570 6.35 17.53 15.79
CA CYS A 570 7.44 18.39 15.33
C CYS A 570 8.53 18.53 16.40
N GLU A 571 9.62 19.22 16.08
CA GLU A 571 10.76 19.45 16.97
C GLU A 571 10.36 20.07 18.32
N GLU A 572 9.46 21.04 18.30
CA GLU A 572 9.12 21.85 19.48
C GLU A 572 8.21 21.10 20.47
N GLU A 573 7.26 20.32 19.94
CA GLU A 573 6.25 19.62 20.74
C GLU A 573 6.57 18.13 20.92
N GLY A 574 7.53 17.61 20.16
CA GLY A 574 7.72 16.17 20.01
C GLY A 574 6.53 15.53 19.29
N MET A 575 6.32 14.24 19.55
CA MET A 575 5.11 13.52 19.14
C MET A 575 3.90 13.96 19.96
N SER A 576 2.76 14.21 19.31
CA SER A 576 1.54 14.57 20.04
C SER A 576 1.09 13.46 21.00
N GLU A 577 0.42 13.84 22.09
CA GLU A 577 -0.02 12.92 23.14
C GLU A 577 -0.88 11.76 22.63
N VAL A 578 -1.82 12.04 21.71
CA VAL A 578 -2.71 11.01 21.14
C VAL A 578 -1.90 9.95 20.38
N TRP A 579 -0.87 10.37 19.64
CA TRP A 579 0.01 9.44 18.92
C TRP A 579 0.97 8.70 19.86
N MET A 580 1.46 9.35 20.93
CA MET A 580 2.26 8.69 21.97
C MET A 580 1.49 7.56 22.66
N GLU A 581 0.23 7.82 23.03
CA GLU A 581 -0.64 6.83 23.64
C GLU A 581 -0.87 5.64 22.71
N LEU A 582 -1.24 5.94 21.45
CA LEU A 582 -1.56 4.96 20.42
C LEU A 582 -0.39 4.05 20.05
N LEU A 583 0.82 4.62 19.94
CA LEU A 583 2.02 3.91 19.55
C LEU A 583 2.78 3.31 20.74
N GLY A 584 2.41 3.69 21.97
CA GLY A 584 3.12 3.26 23.17
C GLY A 584 4.57 3.77 23.24
N CYS A 585 4.83 4.96 22.69
CA CYS A 585 6.15 5.58 22.68
C CYS A 585 6.14 6.93 23.42
N GLY A 586 7.33 7.39 23.82
CA GLY A 586 7.52 8.72 24.42
C GLY A 586 7.54 9.86 23.38
N PRO A 587 7.76 11.10 23.82
CA PRO A 587 7.70 12.29 22.95
C PRO A 587 8.79 12.30 21.87
N SER A 588 9.91 11.62 22.11
CA SER A 588 10.99 11.43 21.14
C SER A 588 10.74 10.29 20.14
N GLY A 589 9.59 9.60 20.22
CA GLY A 589 9.26 8.44 19.40
C GLY A 589 9.96 7.14 19.79
N VAL A 590 10.67 7.11 20.93
CA VAL A 590 11.30 5.90 21.48
C VAL A 590 10.25 5.09 22.27
N VAL A 591 10.23 3.77 22.06
CA VAL A 591 9.29 2.86 22.74
C VAL A 591 9.55 2.87 24.25
N SER A 592 8.51 3.11 25.05
CA SER A 592 8.62 3.10 26.51
C SER A 592 8.72 1.66 27.00
N GLN A 593 9.86 1.28 27.61
CA GLN A 593 10.09 -0.08 28.10
C GLN A 593 9.04 -0.57 29.12
N HIS A 594 8.38 0.36 29.83
CA HIS A 594 7.35 0.03 30.83
C HIS A 594 6.07 -0.59 30.26
N LYS A 595 5.78 -0.47 28.96
CA LYS A 595 4.56 -1.05 28.35
C LYS A 595 4.73 -2.46 27.79
N ILE A 596 5.96 -2.99 27.69
CA ILE A 596 6.22 -4.30 27.07
C ILE A 596 5.85 -5.48 28.01
N GLN A 597 5.59 -5.22 29.30
CA GLN A 597 5.31 -6.26 30.31
C GLN A 597 3.82 -6.54 30.57
N LYS A 598 2.90 -5.86 29.89
CA LYS A 598 1.46 -6.17 29.90
C LYS A 598 1.06 -6.76 28.57
#